data_AF-A0AAJ7SZJ9-F1
#
_entry.id   AF-A0AAJ7SZJ9-F1
#
_cell.length_a   1.000
_cell.length_b   1.000
_cell.length_c   1.000
_cell.angle_alpha   90.00
_cell.angle_beta   90.00
_cell.angle_gamma   90.00
#
_symmetry.space_group_name_H-M   'P 1'
#
loop_
_entity.id
_entity.type
_entity.pdbx_description
1 polymer ?
#
loop_
_entity_poly.entity_id
_entity_poly.type
_entity_poly.pdbx_seq_one_letter_code
_entity_poly.pdbx_strand_id
1 'polypeptide(L)'
;MPRGAKMQPRGAKGKEEAAEEEAGAANATAAVDTSAYSVEERLVASVWVHERRHTGDTLAGLRTRFVARFGREAAPTKASLLKWERKTFATGSVRDLPRCGRASTRRATCAAVAESVRRYPGKSTRQRSAELGVPRSTMKDHIKKDLQGGGEVRQQEDQQRRLPVLYSGSPQSRLEPNTAAPGAAADDVGDGGGAGDAEGTPRLDA
;
A
#
# COMPACT_ATOMS: atom_id res chain seq x y z
N MET A 1 54.09 5.53 -52.74
CA MET A 1 54.61 4.41 -51.93
C MET A 1 53.90 4.41 -50.58
N PRO A 2 52.98 3.46 -50.32
CA PRO A 2 52.15 3.42 -49.11
C PRO A 2 52.81 2.61 -47.99
N ARG A 3 52.58 2.99 -46.72
CA ARG A 3 52.89 2.12 -45.56
C ARG A 3 51.70 2.10 -44.58
N GLY A 4 50.96 1.00 -44.66
CA GLY A 4 50.58 0.19 -43.48
C GLY A 4 49.47 0.71 -42.58
N ALA A 5 48.23 0.69 -43.07
CA ALA A 5 47.05 0.63 -42.21
C ALA A 5 47.00 -0.75 -41.51
N LYS A 6 47.13 -0.77 -40.18
CA LYS A 6 46.87 -1.97 -39.36
C LYS A 6 45.39 -1.96 -38.98
N MET A 7 44.63 -2.75 -39.73
CA MET A 7 43.25 -3.14 -39.46
C MET A 7 43.24 -4.16 -38.31
N GLN A 8 42.66 -3.80 -37.16
CA GLN A 8 42.36 -4.76 -36.09
C GLN A 8 40.91 -5.25 -36.23
N PRO A 9 40.65 -6.56 -36.05
CA PRO A 9 39.32 -7.11 -36.21
C PRO A 9 38.41 -6.85 -35.01
N ARG A 10 37.14 -6.65 -35.38
CA ARG A 10 35.94 -6.46 -34.57
C ARG A 10 35.82 -7.50 -33.45
N GLY A 11 35.92 -7.04 -32.21
CA GLY A 11 35.41 -7.76 -31.05
C GLY A 11 33.91 -7.50 -30.89
N ALA A 12 33.10 -8.49 -31.25
CA ALA A 12 31.73 -8.58 -30.78
C ALA A 12 31.74 -8.87 -29.27
N LYS A 13 31.20 -7.94 -28.47
CA LYS A 13 30.79 -8.19 -27.08
C LYS A 13 29.33 -7.76 -26.94
N GLY A 14 28.55 -8.58 -26.23
CA GLY A 14 27.10 -8.58 -26.11
C GLY A 14 26.48 -7.20 -25.86
N LYS A 15 25.26 -6.89 -26.29
CA LYS A 15 24.04 -7.71 -26.37
C LYS A 15 23.71 -8.41 -25.05
N GLU A 16 23.77 -7.66 -23.96
CA GLU A 16 23.13 -7.99 -22.68
C GLU A 16 22.94 -6.67 -21.92
N GLU A 17 21.92 -5.91 -22.29
CA GLU A 17 21.29 -4.87 -21.45
C GLU A 17 20.02 -4.40 -22.18
N ALA A 18 19.07 -5.33 -22.28
CA ALA A 18 17.69 -5.09 -22.70
C ALA A 18 16.81 -6.10 -21.97
N ALA A 19 16.79 -6.01 -20.64
CA ALA A 19 15.98 -6.86 -19.78
C ALA A 19 15.69 -6.20 -18.41
N GLU A 20 15.39 -4.90 -18.39
CA GLU A 20 14.80 -4.24 -17.21
C GLU A 20 13.69 -3.27 -17.64
N GLU A 21 12.69 -3.75 -18.40
CA GLU A 21 11.46 -2.96 -18.65
C GLU A 21 10.21 -3.83 -18.83
N GLU A 22 10.09 -4.96 -18.12
CA GLU A 22 8.96 -5.90 -18.29
C GLU A 22 8.52 -6.51 -16.95
N ALA A 23 8.46 -5.70 -15.88
CA ALA A 23 7.95 -6.16 -14.57
C ALA A 23 6.92 -5.20 -13.93
N GLY A 24 6.48 -4.16 -14.64
CA GLY A 24 5.50 -3.18 -14.13
C GLY A 24 4.06 -3.35 -14.65
N ALA A 25 3.85 -4.13 -15.71
CA ALA A 25 2.58 -4.14 -16.45
C ALA A 25 1.51 -5.10 -15.88
N ALA A 26 1.88 -6.04 -15.02
CA ALA A 26 1.04 -7.21 -14.72
C ALA A 26 0.01 -7.04 -13.60
N ASN A 27 -0.24 -5.83 -13.05
CA ASN A 27 -1.32 -5.69 -12.07
C ASN A 27 -2.00 -4.31 -12.02
N ALA A 28 -2.15 -3.66 -13.17
CA ALA A 28 -3.16 -2.62 -13.31
C ALA A 28 -4.53 -3.29 -13.44
N THR A 29 -5.09 -3.76 -12.31
CA THR A 29 -6.53 -4.07 -12.21
C THR A 29 -7.29 -2.99 -12.94
N ALA A 30 -8.09 -3.36 -13.96
CA ALA A 30 -8.76 -2.46 -14.89
C ALA A 30 -9.33 -1.25 -14.14
N ALA A 31 -8.57 -0.15 -14.15
CA ALA A 31 -8.94 1.03 -13.40
C ALA A 31 -10.28 1.48 -13.96
N VAL A 32 -11.32 1.38 -13.15
CA VAL A 32 -12.67 1.82 -13.52
C VAL A 32 -12.53 3.30 -13.83
N ASP A 33 -12.83 3.66 -15.07
CA ASP A 33 -12.71 5.01 -15.57
C ASP A 33 -13.69 5.91 -14.81
N THR A 34 -13.18 6.73 -13.89
CA THR A 34 -14.02 7.59 -13.03
C THR A 34 -14.42 8.90 -13.71
N SER A 35 -14.12 9.06 -15.00
CA SER A 35 -14.43 10.27 -15.74
C SER A 35 -15.92 10.39 -16.05
N ALA A 36 -16.46 11.60 -15.90
CA ALA A 36 -17.83 11.93 -16.34
C ALA A 36 -18.01 11.85 -17.88
N TYR A 37 -16.89 11.91 -18.60
CA TYR A 37 -16.81 11.78 -20.04
C TYR A 37 -16.28 10.40 -20.43
N SER A 38 -16.89 9.79 -21.44
CA SER A 38 -16.49 8.51 -21.97
C SER A 38 -15.09 8.56 -22.60
N VAL A 39 -14.49 7.39 -22.80
CA VAL A 39 -13.20 7.25 -23.50
C VAL A 39 -13.28 7.88 -24.90
N GLU A 40 -14.36 7.61 -25.64
CA GLU A 40 -14.57 8.14 -27.00
C GLU A 40 -14.68 9.65 -27.02
N GLU A 41 -15.47 10.23 -26.11
CA GLU A 41 -15.63 11.69 -25.98
C GLU A 41 -14.28 12.38 -25.78
N ARG A 42 -13.46 11.84 -24.87
CA ARG A 42 -12.14 12.40 -24.56
C ARG A 42 -11.16 12.23 -25.71
N LEU A 43 -11.19 11.12 -26.42
CA LEU A 43 -10.35 10.89 -27.60
C LEU A 43 -10.69 11.87 -28.72
N VAL A 44 -11.96 11.95 -29.11
CA VAL A 44 -12.42 12.86 -30.17
C VAL A 44 -12.09 14.31 -29.82
N ALA A 45 -12.37 14.73 -28.57
CA ALA A 45 -12.02 16.06 -28.10
C ALA A 45 -10.50 16.31 -28.16
N SER A 46 -9.67 15.34 -27.76
CA SER A 46 -8.22 15.47 -27.80
C SER A 46 -7.70 15.68 -29.22
N VAL A 47 -8.21 14.91 -30.18
CA VAL A 47 -7.83 15.03 -31.60
C VAL A 47 -8.20 16.41 -32.13
N TRP A 48 -9.44 16.86 -31.93
CA TRP A 48 -9.85 18.18 -32.42
C TRP A 48 -9.06 19.33 -31.77
N VAL A 49 -8.74 19.21 -30.48
CA VAL A 49 -7.93 20.19 -29.75
C VAL A 49 -6.50 20.23 -30.30
N HIS A 50 -5.96 19.10 -30.75
CA HIS A 50 -4.62 18.98 -31.35
C HIS A 50 -4.58 19.51 -32.79
N GLU A 51 -5.63 19.28 -33.56
CA GLU A 51 -5.76 19.70 -34.96
C GLU A 51 -6.13 21.18 -35.10
N ARG A 52 -6.63 21.83 -34.03
CA ARG A 52 -7.11 23.23 -34.09
C ARG A 52 -6.08 24.22 -34.66
N ARG A 53 -4.78 23.95 -34.47
CA ARG A 53 -3.67 24.75 -35.01
C ARG A 53 -3.56 24.69 -36.54
N HIS A 54 -4.11 23.64 -37.15
CA HIS A 54 -4.19 23.47 -38.60
C HIS A 54 -5.53 23.95 -39.16
N THR A 55 -6.63 23.77 -38.40
CA THR A 55 -7.98 24.16 -38.81
C THR A 55 -8.32 25.62 -38.53
N GLY A 56 -7.56 26.31 -37.68
CA GLY A 56 -7.87 27.67 -37.21
C GLY A 56 -9.00 27.73 -36.17
N ASP A 57 -9.38 26.58 -35.63
CA ASP A 57 -10.53 26.45 -34.74
C ASP A 57 -10.22 26.99 -33.33
N THR A 58 -11.20 27.63 -32.70
CA THR A 58 -11.06 28.11 -31.32
C THR A 58 -11.54 27.07 -30.31
N LEU A 59 -11.03 27.13 -29.08
CA LEU A 59 -11.50 26.26 -28.00
C LEU A 59 -13.00 26.48 -27.67
N ALA A 60 -13.53 27.67 -27.93
CA ALA A 60 -14.96 27.94 -27.78
C ALA A 60 -15.77 27.20 -28.86
N GLY A 61 -15.36 27.30 -30.13
CA GLY A 61 -15.99 26.57 -31.23
C GLY A 61 -15.96 25.05 -31.02
N LEU A 62 -14.83 24.53 -30.53
CA LEU A 62 -14.69 23.12 -30.16
C LEU A 62 -15.67 22.67 -29.09
N ARG A 63 -15.93 23.50 -28.07
CA ARG A 63 -16.91 23.19 -27.03
C ARG A 63 -18.33 23.15 -27.59
N THR A 64 -18.68 24.09 -28.46
CA THR A 64 -19.97 24.07 -29.16
C THR A 64 -20.12 22.82 -30.02
N ARG A 65 -19.08 22.48 -30.79
CA ARG A 65 -19.05 21.27 -31.63
C ARG A 65 -19.13 19.98 -30.79
N PHE A 66 -18.51 19.97 -29.62
CA PHE A 66 -18.58 18.85 -28.68
C PHE A 66 -20.01 18.63 -28.18
N VAL A 67 -20.68 19.70 -27.72
CA VAL A 67 -22.08 19.64 -27.27
C VAL A 67 -22.99 19.19 -28.42
N ALA A 68 -22.82 19.76 -29.61
CA ALA A 68 -23.62 19.40 -30.78
C ALA A 68 -23.43 17.93 -31.20
N ARG A 69 -22.22 17.38 -31.07
CA ARG A 69 -21.93 15.98 -31.44
C ARG A 69 -22.45 14.98 -30.41
N PHE A 70 -22.27 15.25 -29.12
CA PHE A 70 -22.52 14.28 -28.05
C PHE A 70 -23.82 14.53 -27.28
N GLY A 71 -24.56 15.61 -27.58
CA GLY A 71 -25.83 15.94 -26.89
C GLY A 71 -25.65 16.24 -25.40
N ARG A 72 -24.44 16.60 -24.98
CA ARG A 72 -24.11 16.87 -23.57
C ARG A 72 -24.52 18.28 -23.20
N GLU A 73 -25.28 18.45 -22.13
CA GLU A 73 -25.63 19.77 -21.60
C GLU A 73 -24.41 20.51 -21.05
N ALA A 74 -23.48 19.78 -20.41
CA ALA A 74 -22.23 20.32 -19.90
C ALA A 74 -21.07 20.13 -20.88
N ALA A 75 -20.57 21.24 -21.44
CA ALA A 75 -19.36 21.23 -22.26
C ALA A 75 -18.09 21.06 -21.39
N PRO A 76 -17.09 20.26 -21.83
CA PRO A 76 -15.82 20.14 -21.15
C PRO A 76 -15.14 21.50 -20.92
N THR A 77 -14.52 21.69 -19.76
CA THR A 77 -13.78 22.92 -19.50
C THR A 77 -12.57 23.03 -20.42
N LYS A 78 -12.12 24.26 -20.70
CA LYS A 78 -10.88 24.52 -21.47
C LYS A 78 -9.69 23.75 -20.89
N ALA A 79 -9.57 23.70 -19.57
CA ALA A 79 -8.51 22.99 -18.88
C ALA A 79 -8.59 21.47 -19.13
N SER A 80 -9.78 20.87 -19.07
CA SER A 80 -9.98 19.44 -19.36
C SER A 80 -9.60 19.10 -20.80
N LEU A 81 -10.04 19.89 -21.78
CA LEU A 81 -9.69 19.72 -23.18
C LEU A 81 -8.17 19.70 -23.42
N LEU A 82 -7.46 20.68 -22.85
CA LEU A 82 -5.99 20.76 -22.96
C LEU A 82 -5.27 19.68 -22.14
N LYS A 83 -5.88 19.20 -21.05
CA LYS A 83 -5.35 18.08 -20.26
C LYS A 83 -5.46 16.78 -21.06
N TRP A 84 -6.61 16.52 -21.69
CA TRP A 84 -6.81 15.33 -22.49
C TRP A 84 -5.92 15.31 -23.73
N GLU A 85 -5.79 16.43 -24.45
CA GLU A 85 -4.89 16.51 -25.61
C GLU A 85 -3.46 16.21 -25.20
N ARG A 86 -2.89 16.95 -24.24
CA ARG A 86 -1.51 16.72 -23.79
C ARG A 86 -1.28 15.30 -23.33
N LYS A 87 -2.21 14.74 -22.55
CA LYS A 87 -2.09 13.36 -22.05
C LYS A 87 -2.14 12.35 -23.19
N THR A 88 -3.13 12.43 -24.07
CA THR A 88 -3.33 11.49 -25.18
C THR A 88 -2.14 11.48 -26.12
N PHE A 89 -1.59 12.65 -26.48
CA PHE A 89 -0.46 12.72 -27.39
C PHE A 89 0.90 12.44 -26.72
N ALA A 90 1.02 12.61 -25.40
CA ALA A 90 2.23 12.25 -24.67
C ALA A 90 2.30 10.76 -24.32
N THR A 91 1.18 10.14 -23.92
CA THR A 91 1.16 8.76 -23.40
C THR A 91 0.42 7.77 -24.29
N GLY A 92 -0.30 8.23 -25.32
CA GLY A 92 -1.18 7.37 -26.14
C GLY A 92 -2.47 6.95 -25.43
N SER A 93 -2.74 7.42 -24.20
CA SER A 93 -3.87 6.97 -23.39
C SER A 93 -4.70 8.11 -22.83
N VAL A 94 -6.02 8.03 -23.02
CA VAL A 94 -6.99 8.94 -22.37
C VAL A 94 -7.41 8.48 -20.98
N ARG A 95 -7.28 7.19 -20.66
CA ARG A 95 -7.80 6.59 -19.43
C ARG A 95 -7.14 7.17 -18.20
N ASP A 96 -7.93 7.46 -17.17
CA ASP A 96 -7.38 7.98 -15.92
C ASP A 96 -6.47 6.95 -15.27
N LEU A 97 -5.35 7.46 -14.75
CA LEU A 97 -4.41 6.62 -14.03
C LEU A 97 -5.13 6.16 -12.75
N PRO A 98 -5.00 4.88 -12.35
CA PRO A 98 -5.49 4.47 -11.05
C PRO A 98 -4.98 5.45 -9.99
N ARG A 99 -5.89 5.89 -9.11
CA ARG A 99 -5.55 6.82 -8.04
C ARG A 99 -4.39 6.21 -7.24
N CYS A 100 -3.27 6.93 -7.16
CA CYS A 100 -2.17 6.48 -6.31
C CYS A 100 -2.70 6.39 -4.87
N GLY A 101 -2.81 5.16 -4.36
CA GLY A 101 -3.15 4.92 -2.97
C GLY A 101 -1.95 5.21 -2.07
N ARG A 102 -2.15 5.03 -0.76
CA ARG A 102 -1.04 5.01 0.19
C ARG A 102 -0.06 3.90 -0.21
N ALA A 103 1.24 4.21 -0.26
CA ALA A 103 2.26 3.20 -0.51
C ALA A 103 2.12 2.05 0.49
N SER A 104 2.05 0.82 -0.03
CA SER A 104 1.86 -0.36 0.80
C SER A 104 3.19 -0.79 1.41
N THR A 105 3.26 -0.87 2.75
CA THR A 105 4.40 -1.45 3.47
C THR A 105 4.36 -2.98 3.54
N ARG A 106 3.27 -3.59 3.02
CA ARG A 106 2.98 -5.03 3.11
C ARG A 106 4.15 -5.89 2.64
N ARG A 107 4.79 -5.54 1.52
CA ARG A 107 5.87 -6.36 0.97
C ARG A 107 7.07 -6.48 1.93
N ALA A 108 7.47 -5.37 2.53
CA ALA A 108 8.58 -5.33 3.49
C ALA A 108 8.24 -6.11 4.77
N THR A 109 7.03 -5.92 5.30
CA THR A 109 6.59 -6.63 6.51
C THR A 109 6.38 -8.13 6.25
N CYS A 110 5.84 -8.52 5.10
CA CYS A 110 5.69 -9.92 4.69
C CYS A 110 7.03 -10.65 4.67
N ALA A 111 8.07 -10.05 4.08
CA ALA A 111 9.38 -10.68 3.99
C ALA A 111 10.00 -10.93 5.39
N ALA A 112 9.90 -9.95 6.28
CA ALA A 112 10.39 -10.09 7.66
C ALA A 112 9.62 -11.18 8.44
N VAL A 113 8.30 -11.25 8.26
CA VAL A 113 7.46 -12.29 8.87
C VAL A 113 7.79 -13.68 8.30
N ALA A 114 7.99 -13.80 6.98
CA ALA A 114 8.38 -15.04 6.33
C ALA A 114 9.70 -15.60 6.88
N GLU A 115 10.72 -14.74 6.99
CA GLU A 115 12.02 -15.11 7.55
C GLU A 115 11.90 -15.54 9.02
N SER A 116 11.10 -14.83 9.82
CA SER A 116 10.85 -15.21 11.22
C SER A 116 10.23 -16.61 11.30
N VAL A 117 9.18 -16.86 10.50
CA VAL A 117 8.48 -18.15 10.47
C VAL A 117 9.41 -19.28 10.05
N ARG A 118 10.21 -19.08 8.99
CA ARG A 118 11.20 -20.04 8.51
C ARG A 118 12.27 -20.34 9.57
N ARG A 119 12.78 -19.32 10.25
CA ARG A 119 13.89 -19.45 11.20
C ARG A 119 13.46 -20.13 12.50
N TYR A 120 12.25 -19.88 12.97
CA TYR A 120 11.78 -20.37 14.26
C TYR A 120 10.31 -20.76 14.22
N PRO A 121 9.90 -21.89 13.63
CA PRO A 121 8.48 -22.22 13.40
C PRO A 121 7.63 -22.26 14.67
N GLY A 122 8.19 -22.69 15.81
CA GLY A 122 7.48 -22.80 17.09
C GLY A 122 7.23 -21.49 17.84
N LYS A 123 7.71 -20.33 17.36
CA LYS A 123 7.45 -19.04 18.04
C LYS A 123 5.99 -18.62 17.88
N SER A 124 5.39 -18.22 19.00
CA SER A 124 4.02 -17.70 19.02
C SER A 124 3.88 -16.41 18.20
N THR A 125 2.69 -16.19 17.64
CA THR A 125 2.37 -14.96 16.89
C THR A 125 2.61 -13.70 17.75
N ARG A 126 2.34 -13.78 19.06
CA ARG A 126 2.55 -12.67 20.00
C ARG A 126 4.03 -12.31 20.10
N GLN A 127 4.89 -13.31 20.26
CA GLN A 127 6.33 -13.10 20.41
C GLN A 127 6.94 -12.52 19.14
N ARG A 128 6.59 -13.07 17.97
CA ARG A 128 7.05 -12.51 16.68
C ARG A 128 6.63 -11.06 16.49
N SER A 129 5.43 -10.71 16.94
CA SER A 129 4.86 -9.36 16.79
C SER A 129 5.66 -8.35 17.60
N ALA A 130 6.04 -8.71 18.83
CA ALA A 130 6.92 -7.90 19.66
C ALA A 130 8.33 -7.78 19.05
N GLU A 131 8.90 -8.87 18.55
CA GLU A 131 10.26 -8.87 17.96
C GLU A 131 10.34 -8.05 16.66
N LEU A 132 9.33 -8.11 15.80
CA LEU A 132 9.32 -7.44 14.49
C LEU A 132 8.69 -6.04 14.52
N GLY A 133 8.09 -5.62 15.64
CA GLY A 133 7.34 -4.36 15.74
C GLY A 133 6.09 -4.30 14.84
N VAL A 134 5.62 -5.45 14.36
CA VAL A 134 4.45 -5.56 13.47
C VAL A 134 3.21 -5.90 14.30
N PRO A 135 2.07 -5.19 14.13
CA PRO A 135 0.85 -5.50 14.88
C PRO A 135 0.38 -6.95 14.72
N ARG A 136 -0.19 -7.53 15.78
CA ARG A 136 -0.64 -8.94 15.79
C ARG A 136 -1.69 -9.24 14.71
N SER A 137 -2.55 -8.28 14.37
CA SER A 137 -3.53 -8.41 13.28
C SER A 137 -2.84 -8.55 11.93
N THR A 138 -1.89 -7.67 11.63
CA THR A 138 -1.06 -7.69 10.42
C THR A 138 -0.24 -8.98 10.32
N MET A 139 0.33 -9.45 11.44
CA MET A 139 1.04 -10.73 11.51
C MET A 139 0.14 -11.92 11.13
N LYS A 140 -1.07 -12.00 11.70
CA LYS A 140 -2.05 -13.05 11.37
C LYS A 140 -2.46 -12.97 9.89
N ASP A 141 -2.67 -11.77 9.38
CA ASP A 141 -3.00 -11.54 7.98
C ASP A 141 -1.89 -12.01 7.04
N HIS A 142 -0.64 -11.68 7.33
CA HIS A 142 0.51 -12.16 6.54
C HIS A 142 0.64 -13.68 6.61
N ILE A 143 0.57 -14.26 7.80
CA ILE A 143 0.66 -15.71 7.96
C ILE A 143 -0.47 -16.39 7.17
N LYS A 144 -1.72 -15.92 7.30
CA LYS A 144 -2.88 -16.53 6.64
C LYS A 144 -2.88 -16.34 5.12
N LYS A 145 -2.63 -15.12 4.64
CA LYS A 145 -2.81 -14.75 3.22
C LYS A 145 -1.57 -14.97 2.39
N ASP A 146 -0.40 -14.78 2.98
CA ASP A 146 0.87 -14.68 2.25
C ASP A 146 1.79 -15.90 2.51
N LEU A 147 1.64 -16.62 3.62
CA LEU A 147 2.47 -17.80 3.98
C LEU A 147 1.71 -19.14 3.98
N GLN A 148 0.43 -19.16 4.36
CA GLN A 148 -0.40 -20.37 4.46
C GLN A 148 -1.10 -20.74 3.15
N GLY A 149 -0.50 -20.40 2.00
CA GLY A 149 -0.89 -20.89 0.68
C GLY A 149 -0.67 -22.40 0.46
N GLY A 150 -0.24 -23.13 1.49
CA GLY A 150 -0.23 -24.59 1.59
C GLY A 150 -0.43 -24.96 3.07
N GLY A 151 -1.34 -25.89 3.35
CA GLY A 151 -1.93 -26.12 4.67
C GLY A 151 -1.00 -26.55 5.82
N GLU A 152 -1.62 -26.60 7.01
CA GLU A 152 -1.15 -27.24 8.25
C GLU A 152 -0.12 -26.52 9.13
N VAL A 153 -0.58 -25.55 9.94
CA VAL A 153 0.13 -25.12 11.16
C VAL A 153 -0.81 -25.07 12.38
N ARG A 154 -1.81 -25.96 12.43
CA ARG A 154 -2.74 -26.05 13.56
C ARG A 154 -2.49 -27.24 14.50
N GLN A 155 -1.61 -28.17 14.15
CA GLN A 155 -1.46 -29.45 14.88
C GLN A 155 -0.35 -29.47 15.95
N GLN A 156 0.50 -28.43 16.07
CA GLN A 156 1.63 -28.44 17.01
C GLN A 156 1.35 -27.80 18.38
N GLU A 157 0.36 -26.91 18.52
CA GLU A 157 0.02 -26.32 19.84
C GLU A 157 -0.72 -27.30 20.76
N ASP A 158 -1.47 -28.26 20.21
CA ASP A 158 -2.21 -29.26 21.01
C ASP A 158 -1.33 -30.44 21.46
N GLN A 159 -0.22 -30.73 20.76
CA GLN A 159 0.70 -31.80 21.18
C GLN A 159 1.54 -31.42 22.40
N GLN A 160 1.81 -30.13 22.61
CA GLN A 160 2.57 -29.67 23.80
C GLN A 160 1.72 -29.61 25.08
N ARG A 161 0.38 -29.67 24.98
CA ARG A 161 -0.54 -29.70 26.13
C ARG A 161 -0.90 -31.12 26.61
N ARG A 162 -0.38 -32.18 25.97
CA ARG A 162 -0.66 -33.59 26.30
C ARG A 162 0.53 -34.34 26.91
N LEU A 163 1.37 -33.68 27.72
CA LEU A 163 2.22 -34.43 28.64
C LEU A 163 1.39 -34.82 29.87
N PRO A 164 1.24 -36.11 30.21
CA PRO A 164 0.62 -36.50 31.45
C PRO A 164 1.50 -36.02 32.60
N VAL A 165 0.92 -35.23 33.51
CA VAL A 165 1.53 -34.95 34.81
C VAL A 165 1.58 -36.28 35.56
N LEU A 166 2.72 -36.96 35.49
CA LEU A 166 3.00 -38.11 36.36
C LEU A 166 3.24 -37.56 37.77
N TYR A 167 2.15 -37.42 38.52
CA TYR A 167 2.19 -37.15 39.96
C TYR A 167 2.60 -38.45 40.68
N SER A 168 3.89 -38.60 40.96
CA SER A 168 4.41 -39.60 41.87
C SER A 168 4.75 -38.95 43.22
N GLY A 169 4.03 -39.29 44.29
CA GLY A 169 4.45 -38.95 45.65
C GLY A 169 3.29 -38.71 46.63
N SER A 170 3.07 -39.69 47.50
CA SER A 170 2.01 -39.82 48.50
C SER A 170 2.33 -39.09 49.85
N PRO A 171 1.42 -39.10 50.85
CA PRO A 171 1.15 -37.99 51.76
C PRO A 171 1.93 -38.03 53.09
N GLN A 172 2.06 -36.87 53.75
CA GLN A 172 2.23 -36.80 55.20
C GLN A 172 1.49 -35.60 55.79
N SER A 173 0.65 -35.93 56.76
CA SER A 173 -0.22 -35.08 57.56
C SER A 173 0.54 -34.26 58.61
N ARG A 174 0.18 -32.97 58.78
CA ARG A 174 0.06 -32.32 60.11
C ARG A 174 -0.51 -30.89 60.04
N LEU A 175 -1.75 -30.76 60.52
CA LEU A 175 -2.33 -29.73 61.41
C LEU A 175 -1.93 -28.24 61.22
N GLU A 176 -2.86 -27.46 60.62
CA GLU A 176 -3.53 -26.19 61.05
C GLU A 176 -2.84 -25.20 62.04
N PRO A 177 -3.31 -23.93 62.19
CA PRO A 177 -3.84 -22.96 61.23
C PRO A 177 -3.31 -21.50 61.42
N ASN A 178 -3.50 -20.68 60.38
CA ASN A 178 -3.87 -19.25 60.35
C ASN A 178 -3.40 -18.30 61.48
N THR A 179 -2.56 -17.31 61.14
CA THR A 179 -2.67 -15.95 61.71
C THR A 179 -1.95 -14.89 60.86
N ALA A 180 -2.77 -13.98 60.34
CA ALA A 180 -2.58 -12.53 60.21
C ALA A 180 -1.22 -11.93 59.77
N ALA A 181 -1.26 -11.27 58.62
CA ALA A 181 -0.35 -10.19 58.20
C ALA A 181 -0.50 -8.93 59.08
N PRO A 182 0.57 -8.13 59.17
CA PRO A 182 0.51 -6.73 58.70
C PRO A 182 1.69 -6.46 57.74
N GLY A 183 1.59 -5.69 56.66
CA GLY A 183 0.88 -4.42 56.49
C GLY A 183 1.86 -3.27 56.74
N ALA A 184 2.73 -2.94 55.77
CA ALA A 184 3.67 -1.83 55.87
C ALA A 184 3.98 -1.18 54.50
N ALA A 185 3.89 0.16 54.50
CA ALA A 185 4.49 1.15 53.60
C ALA A 185 3.95 1.25 52.16
N ALA A 186 3.76 2.43 51.55
CA ALA A 186 3.84 3.84 51.95
C ALA A 186 3.33 4.68 50.75
N ASP A 187 2.69 5.81 51.05
CA ASP A 187 2.79 7.17 50.44
C ASP A 187 3.07 7.29 48.92
N ASP A 188 2.35 8.09 48.13
CA ASP A 188 2.37 9.55 48.18
C ASP A 188 1.33 10.09 47.16
N VAL A 189 0.37 10.91 47.60
CA VAL A 189 -0.64 11.57 46.75
C VAL A 189 -0.33 13.06 46.74
N GLY A 190 0.27 13.52 45.65
CA GLY A 190 0.48 14.93 45.35
C GLY A 190 -0.81 15.61 44.89
N ASP A 191 -1.40 16.35 45.83
CA ASP A 191 -2.37 17.43 45.65
C ASP A 191 -1.73 18.62 44.90
N GLY A 192 -2.52 19.34 44.10
CA GLY A 192 -2.03 20.49 43.35
C GLY A 192 -3.03 21.02 42.32
N GLY A 193 -4.07 21.70 42.79
CA GLY A 193 -5.00 22.47 41.97
C GLY A 193 -4.46 23.84 41.51
N GLY A 194 -5.25 24.51 40.67
CA GLY A 194 -5.10 25.93 40.28
C GLY A 194 -5.32 26.11 38.77
N ALA A 195 -6.53 26.38 38.26
CA ALA A 195 -7.34 27.61 38.33
C ALA A 195 -6.90 28.70 37.34
N GLY A 196 -7.89 29.30 36.65
CA GLY A 196 -7.80 30.49 35.80
C GLY A 196 -8.09 30.20 34.32
N ASP A 197 -9.33 30.38 33.84
CA ASP A 197 -9.90 31.65 33.32
C ASP A 197 -9.17 32.16 32.06
N ALA A 198 -9.75 32.64 30.97
CA ALA A 198 -11.11 32.89 30.51
C ALA A 198 -10.99 33.27 29.00
N GLU A 199 -12.13 33.58 28.37
CA GLU A 199 -12.28 34.24 27.05
C GLU A 199 -12.13 33.32 25.81
N GLY A 200 -13.01 33.31 24.81
CA GLY A 200 -14.08 34.26 24.48
C GLY A 200 -14.02 34.61 23.00
N THR A 201 -14.80 33.89 22.17
CA THR A 201 -15.36 34.30 20.84
C THR A 201 -14.39 34.55 19.64
N PRO A 202 -14.90 34.67 18.38
CA PRO A 202 -15.89 33.85 17.68
C PRO A 202 -15.50 33.48 16.22
N ARG A 203 -16.25 32.50 15.70
CA ARG A 203 -16.78 32.32 14.33
C ARG A 203 -16.53 33.44 13.30
N LEU A 204 -16.01 33.07 12.13
CA LEU A 204 -16.21 33.78 10.87
C LEU A 204 -16.66 32.79 9.78
N ASP A 205 -17.89 33.01 9.32
CA ASP A 205 -18.43 32.54 8.04
C ASP A 205 -18.03 33.58 6.96
N ALA A 206 -17.44 33.12 5.86
CA ALA A 206 -17.55 33.66 4.48
C ALA A 206 -16.85 32.72 3.49
#